data_AF-A0A562TLF2-F1
#
_entry.id   AF-A0A562TLF2-F1
#
_cell.length_a   1.000
_cell.length_b   1.000
_cell.length_c   1.000
_cell.angle_alpha   90.00
_cell.angle_beta   90.00
_cell.angle_gamma   90.00
#
_symmetry.space_group_name_H-M   'P 1'
#
loop_
_entity.id
_entity.type
_entity.pdbx_description
1 polymer ?
#
loop_
_entity_poly.entity_id
_entity_poly.type
_entity_poly.pdbx_seq_one_letter_code
_entity_poly.pdbx_strand_id
1 'polypeptide(L)' 'MEPLYSVFFKCPECYHQIEQQAKAIDNAIAAFYEESVPRPVANSILGNTVYCPNCGDRFTVAIDTNAATVPLFLRK' A
#
# COMPACT_ATOMS: atom_id res chain seq x y z
N MET A 1 -17.64 9.13 -8.70
CA MET A 1 -17.09 7.97 -7.95
C MET A 1 -15.59 8.16 -7.93
N GLU A 2 -14.97 8.19 -6.75
CA GLU A 2 -13.51 8.25 -6.65
C GLU A 2 -12.92 6.89 -7.07
N PRO A 3 -11.91 6.84 -7.96
CA PRO A 3 -11.29 5.60 -8.38
C PRO A 3 -10.46 5.00 -7.25
N LEU A 4 -10.58 3.69 -7.08
CA LEU A 4 -9.92 2.90 -6.04
C LEU A 4 -8.80 2.07 -6.67
N TYR A 5 -7.64 2.13 -6.06
CA TYR A 5 -6.47 1.34 -6.42
C TYR A 5 -6.22 0.30 -5.34
N SER A 6 -6.03 -0.96 -5.74
CA SER A 6 -5.65 -2.02 -4.81
C SER A 6 -4.13 -2.09 -4.72
N VAL A 7 -3.57 -1.90 -3.53
CA VAL A 7 -2.16 -2.08 -3.24
C VAL A 7 -1.99 -3.34 -2.40
N PHE A 8 -1.19 -4.28 -2.90
CA PHE A 8 -0.93 -5.55 -2.21
C PHE A 8 0.39 -5.48 -1.44
N PHE A 9 0.32 -5.77 -0.15
CA PHE A 9 1.44 -5.85 0.78
C PHE A 9 1.62 -7.26 1.29
N LYS A 10 2.85 -7.67 1.58
CA LYS A 10 3.14 -8.85 2.38
C LYS A 10 3.32 -8.45 3.84
N CYS A 11 2.56 -9.10 4.72
CA CYS A 11 2.75 -8.96 6.16
C CYS A 11 4.17 -9.42 6.53
N PRO A 12 4.99 -8.60 7.21
CA PRO A 12 6.35 -9.01 7.57
C PRO A 12 6.38 -10.17 8.59
N GLU A 13 5.35 -10.29 9.44
CA GLU A 13 5.30 -11.34 10.47
C GLU A 13 4.87 -12.71 9.92
N CYS A 14 3.80 -12.76 9.13
CA CYS A 14 3.19 -14.01 8.69
C CYS A 14 3.23 -14.23 7.17
N TYR A 15 3.87 -13.31 6.43
CA TYR A 15 3.99 -13.31 4.96
C TYR A 15 2.65 -13.37 4.21
N HIS A 16 1.54 -13.15 4.91
CA HIS A 16 0.21 -13.13 4.33
C HIS A 16 0.03 -11.87 3.48
N GLN A 17 -0.58 -12.03 2.31
CA GLN A 17 -0.87 -10.91 1.42
C GLN A 17 -2.06 -10.11 1.96
N ILE A 18 -1.89 -8.80 2.08
CA ILE A 18 -2.90 -7.85 2.55
C ILE A 18 -3.20 -6.90 1.39
N GLU A 19 -4.48 -6.74 1.05
CA GLU A 19 -4.93 -5.71 0.11
C GLU A 19 -5.27 -4.44 0.88
N GLN A 20 -4.75 -3.30 0.44
CA GLN A 20 -5.14 -1.99 0.93
C GLN A 20 -5.62 -1.11 -0.23
N GLN A 21 -6.77 -0.46 -0.02
CA GLN A 21 -7.31 0.45 -1.01
C GLN A 21 -6.72 1.85 -0.85
N ALA A 22 -6.21 2.39 -1.94
CA ALA A 22 -5.72 3.75 -2.07
C ALA A 22 -6.69 4.56 -2.95
N LYS A 23 -7.03 5.77 -2.52
CA LYS A 23 -7.77 6.72 -3.37
C LYS A 23 -6.78 7.46 -4.25
N ALA A 24 -6.99 7.53 -5.57
CA ALA A 24 -6.22 8.48 -6.39
C ALA A 24 -7.10 9.28 -7.33
N ILE A 25 -6.49 10.27 -7.98
CA ILE A 25 -7.17 11.30 -8.77
C ILE A 25 -7.49 10.78 -10.19
N ASP A 26 -6.86 9.68 -10.61
CA ASP A 26 -6.88 9.19 -11.99
C ASP A 26 -7.86 8.03 -12.17
N ASN A 27 -8.54 7.98 -13.31
CA ASN A 27 -9.82 7.29 -13.51
C ASN A 27 -9.71 5.75 -13.69
N ALA A 28 -8.63 5.15 -13.22
CA ALA A 28 -8.27 3.76 -13.50
C ALA A 28 -8.34 2.90 -12.23
N ILE A 29 -8.98 1.73 -12.33
CA ILE A 29 -8.78 0.65 -11.35
C ILE A 29 -7.48 -0.04 -11.74
N ALA A 30 -6.43 0.12 -10.94
CA ALA A 30 -5.17 -0.59 -11.12
C ALA A 30 -4.77 -1.30 -9.83
N ALA A 31 -4.25 -2.52 -9.99
CA ALA A 31 -3.64 -3.31 -8.94
C ALA A 31 -2.13 -3.07 -8.95
N PHE A 32 -1.57 -2.64 -7.82
CA PHE A 32 -0.13 -2.46 -7.64
C PHE A 32 0.38 -3.38 -6.53
N TYR A 33 1.61 -3.84 -6.69
CA TYR A 33 2.34 -4.56 -5.64
C TYR A 33 3.23 -3.57 -4.91
N GLU A 34 3.48 -3.82 -3.63
CA GLU A 34 4.29 -2.96 -2.75
C GLU A 34 5.63 -2.54 -3.39
N GLU A 35 6.23 -3.38 -4.23
CA GLU A 35 7.52 -3.13 -4.90
C GLU A 35 7.47 -2.06 -6.01
N SER A 36 6.28 -1.74 -6.55
CA SER A 36 6.14 -0.83 -7.69
C SER A 36 4.80 -0.06 -7.64
N VAL A 37 4.67 0.80 -6.63
CA VAL A 37 3.49 1.66 -6.47
C VAL A 37 3.78 3.07 -7.01
N PRO A 38 2.90 3.64 -7.86
CA PRO A 38 3.04 5.02 -8.30
C PRO A 38 3.00 5.99 -7.12
N ARG A 39 3.89 6.99 -7.11
CA ARG A 39 3.96 8.01 -6.06
C ARG A 39 2.62 8.66 -5.67
N PRO A 40 1.70 9.04 -6.59
CA PRO A 40 0.41 9.63 -6.19
C PRO A 40 -0.47 8.64 -5.39
N VAL A 41 -0.39 7.35 -5.71
CA VAL A 41 -1.11 6.28 -4.98
C VAL A 41 -0.43 6.05 -3.64
N ALA A 42 0.90 5.93 -3.62
CA ALA A 42 1.70 5.78 -2.41
C ALA A 42 1.48 6.92 -1.40
N ASN A 43 1.48 8.18 -1.85
CA ASN A 43 1.22 9.33 -0.99
C ASN A 43 -0.19 9.35 -0.39
N SER A 44 -1.17 8.74 -1.06
CA SER A 44 -2.56 8.65 -0.56
C SER A 44 -2.72 7.66 0.59
N ILE A 45 -1.82 6.67 0.67
CA ILE A 45 -1.83 5.65 1.74
C ILE A 45 -0.64 5.72 2.68
N LEU A 46 0.30 6.63 2.44
CA LEU A 46 1.43 6.87 3.33
C LEU A 46 0.93 7.25 4.72
N GLY A 47 1.44 6.58 5.76
CA GLY A 47 0.98 6.79 7.12
C GLY A 47 -0.33 6.07 7.47
N ASN A 48 -0.99 5.42 6.51
CA ASN A 48 -2.16 4.59 6.84
C ASN A 48 -1.72 3.38 7.66
N THR A 49 -2.57 3.03 8.63
CA THR A 49 -2.42 1.79 9.38
C THR A 49 -3.05 0.64 8.60
N VAL A 50 -2.22 -0.34 8.24
CA VAL A 50 -2.61 -1.60 7.63
C VAL A 50 -2.79 -2.64 8.73
N TYR A 51 -3.92 -3.33 8.71
CA TYR A 51 -4.19 -4.43 9.63
C TYR A 51 -4.00 -5.76 8.90
N CYS A 52 -3.22 -6.67 9.48
CA CYS A 52 -3.12 -8.03 8.95
C CYS A 52 -4.26 -8.89 9.50
N PRO A 53 -5.17 -9.42 8.66
CA PRO A 53 -6.27 -10.27 9.13
C PRO A 53 -5.79 -11.64 9.64
N ASN A 54 -4.57 -12.06 9.28
CA ASN A 54 -4.04 -13.37 9.63
C ASN A 54 -3.35 -13.39 11.01
N CYS A 55 -2.45 -12.44 11.28
CA CYS A 55 -1.74 -12.37 12.57
C CYS A 55 -2.33 -11.34 13.55
N GLY A 56 -3.22 -10.46 13.09
CA GLY A 56 -3.81 -9.41 13.93
C GLY A 56 -2.88 -8.22 14.20
N ASP A 57 -1.66 -8.23 13.65
CA ASP A 57 -0.73 -7.12 13.79
C ASP A 57 -1.12 -5.90 12.96
N ARG A 58 -0.60 -4.76 13.37
CA ARG A 58 -0.82 -3.46 12.75
C ARG A 58 0.51 -2.88 12.30
N PHE A 59 0.53 -2.37 11.08
CA PHE A 59 1.70 -1.76 10.48
C PHE A 59 1.32 -0.42 9.87
N THR A 60 2.30 0.47 9.73
CA THR A 60 2.16 1.74 9.03
C THR A 60 2.85 1.64 7.68
N VAL A 61 2.19 2.16 6.64
CA VAL A 61 2.80 2.27 5.31
C VAL A 61 3.88 3.34 5.33
N ALA A 62 5.10 2.97 4.92
CA ALA A 62 6.23 3.87 4.72
C ALA A 62 6.76 3.78 3.28
N ILE A 63 7.26 4.89 2.75
CA ILE A 63 8.01 4.95 1.49
C ILE A 63 9.50 4.92 1.76
N ASP A 64 10.25 4.14 0.99
CA ASP A 64 11.71 4.03 1.18
C ASP A 64 12.50 4.91 0.21
N THR A 65 11.91 5.38 -0.89
CA THR A 65 12.66 6.12 -1.94
C THR A 65 11.94 7.35 -2.49
N ASN A 66 12.71 8.21 -3.17
CA ASN A 66 12.25 9.46 -3.78
C ASN A 66 11.99 9.34 -5.30
N ALA A 67 11.65 8.15 -5.79
CA ALA A 67 11.45 7.86 -7.21
C ALA A 67 9.99 8.05 -7.67
N ALA A 68 9.73 7.95 -8.98
CA ALA A 68 8.38 8.09 -9.58
C ALA A 68 7.47 6.88 -9.25
N THR A 69 8.06 5.68 -9.20
CA THR A 69 7.53 4.49 -8.54
C THR A 69 8.35 4.25 -7.28
N VAL A 70 7.65 4.04 -6.16
CA VAL A 70 8.28 3.85 -4.86
C VAL A 70 7.91 2.47 -4.33
N PRO A 71 8.89 1.71 -3.79
CA PRO A 71 8.58 0.55 -3.00
C PRO A 71 7.98 1.00 -1.67
N LEU A 72 6.86 0.40 -1.29
CA LEU A 72 6.20 0.57 0.00
C LEU A 72 6.57 -0.57 0.92
N PHE A 73 6.66 -0.26 2.21
CA PHE A 73 6.92 -1.25 3.23
C PHE A 73 6.02 -1.03 4.44
N LEU A 74 5.67 -2.13 5.09
CA LEU A 74 4.96 -2.14 6.36
C LEU A 74 5.98 -2.03 7.51
N ARG A 75 5.94 -0.94 8.27
CA ARG A 75 6.75 -0.75 9.49
C ARG A 75 5.87 -0.74 10.73
N LYS A 76 6.40 -1.24 11.86
CA LYS A 76 5.73 -1.20 13.16
C LYS A 76 6.21 0.00 13.98
#